data_AF-F3M542-F1
#
_entry.id   AF-F3M542-F1
#
_cell.length_a   1.000
_cell.length_b   1.000
_cell.length_c   1.000
_cell.angle_alpha   90.00
_cell.angle_beta   90.00
_cell.angle_gamma   90.00
#
_symmetry.space_group_name_H-M   'P 1'
#
loop_
_entity.id
_entity.type
_entity.pdbx_description
1 polymer ?
#
loop_
_entity_poly.entity_id
_entity_poly.type
_entity_poly.pdbx_seq_one_letter_code
_entity_poly.pdbx_strand_id
1 'polypeptide(L)'
;MARLSGRSSSFYRKSFIMFLFVAGIPGIITGVLVYSMAGGKLEKELLKLHNNQIEQRSQNLNKQLSNLEMMLAHWAFDTSFDYSLSDRDFVRDFEKTRDITNTLLVMQGSNTMIRNVSLYLHGSQPVLFYPEYSALNDASVISLYDRLLDEGKTTYWTQLTLDPDQPGNGN
;
A
#
# COMPACT_ATOMS: atom_id res chain seq x y z
N MET A 1 71.03 -40.03 48.10
CA MET A 1 71.60 -39.33 46.93
C MET A 1 70.82 -39.77 45.70
N ALA A 2 70.38 -38.97 44.73
CA ALA A 2 70.52 -37.55 44.44
C ALA A 2 69.25 -37.09 43.69
N ARG A 3 68.84 -35.84 43.89
CA ARG A 3 67.73 -35.20 43.17
C ARG A 3 68.14 -34.95 41.72
N LEU A 4 67.35 -35.38 40.74
CA LEU A 4 67.50 -34.93 39.36
C LEU A 4 66.48 -33.83 39.05
N SER A 5 67.08 -32.68 38.77
CA SER A 5 66.52 -31.34 38.59
C SER A 5 65.69 -31.19 37.33
N GLY A 6 64.50 -30.59 37.45
CA GLY A 6 63.72 -30.08 36.33
C GLY A 6 64.31 -28.78 35.77
N ARG A 7 64.78 -28.81 34.52
CA ARG A 7 65.04 -27.60 33.71
C ARG A 7 65.01 -27.93 32.21
N SER A 8 63.84 -28.28 31.66
CA SER A 8 63.68 -28.47 30.19
C SER A 8 62.24 -28.33 29.66
N SER A 9 61.31 -27.67 30.37
CA SER A 9 59.91 -27.52 29.89
C SER A 9 59.63 -26.20 29.16
N SER A 10 60.54 -25.21 29.25
CA SER A 10 60.33 -23.86 28.69
C SER A 10 60.67 -23.75 27.19
N PHE A 11 61.75 -24.41 26.74
CA PHE A 11 62.18 -24.34 25.32
C PHE A 11 61.20 -25.02 24.36
N TYR A 12 60.66 -26.19 24.73
CA TYR A 12 59.67 -26.90 23.93
C TYR A 12 58.34 -26.13 23.80
N ARG A 13 57.87 -25.49 24.87
CA ARG A 13 56.67 -24.66 24.84
C ARG A 13 56.82 -23.45 23.90
N LYS A 14 58.00 -22.83 23.85
CA LYS A 14 58.27 -21.65 23.02
C LYS A 14 58.31 -21.99 21.53
N SER A 15 58.94 -23.10 21.15
CA SER A 15 58.94 -23.57 19.75
C SER A 15 57.55 -24.02 19.28
N PHE A 16 56.76 -24.64 20.16
CA PHE A 16 55.40 -25.05 19.83
C PHE A 16 54.47 -23.86 19.54
N ILE A 17 54.59 -22.79 20.33
CA ILE A 17 53.88 -21.53 20.10
C ILE A 17 54.28 -20.90 18.75
N MET A 18 55.56 -20.93 18.39
CA MET A 18 56.04 -20.38 17.12
C MET A 18 55.48 -21.15 15.91
N PHE A 19 55.40 -22.48 15.99
CA PHE A 19 54.74 -23.31 14.97
C PHE A 19 53.23 -23.03 14.88
N LEU A 20 52.56 -22.84 16.02
CA LEU A 20 51.14 -22.49 16.05
C LEU A 20 50.86 -21.16 15.34
N PHE A 21 51.72 -20.16 15.53
CA PHE A 21 51.62 -18.87 14.84
C PHE A 21 51.82 -19.02 13.33
N VAL A 22 52.88 -19.70 12.90
CA VAL A 22 53.19 -19.87 11.47
C VAL A 22 52.10 -20.69 10.74
N ALA A 23 51.53 -21.70 11.40
CA ALA A 23 50.45 -22.51 10.83
C ALA A 23 49.08 -21.81 10.86
N GLY A 24 48.83 -20.92 11.82
CA GLY A 24 47.53 -20.24 11.99
C GLY A 24 47.33 -18.98 11.15
N ILE A 25 48.43 -18.27 10.82
CA ILE A 25 48.37 -17.01 10.05
C ILE A 25 47.67 -17.16 8.69
N PRO A 26 47.94 -18.20 7.87
CA PRO A 26 47.26 -18.38 6.58
C PRO A 26 45.74 -18.52 6.72
N GLY A 27 45.27 -19.18 7.77
CA GLY A 27 43.83 -19.35 8.05
C GLY A 27 43.17 -18.02 8.42
N ILE A 28 43.83 -17.20 9.23
CA ILE A 28 43.34 -15.88 9.62
C ILE A 28 43.24 -14.96 8.39
N ILE A 29 44.29 -14.92 7.56
CA ILE A 29 44.30 -14.11 6.33
C ILE A 29 43.16 -14.55 5.40
N THR A 30 42.97 -15.85 5.23
CA THR A 30 41.89 -16.41 4.41
C THR A 30 40.51 -16.02 4.97
N GLY A 31 40.32 -16.10 6.29
CA GLY A 31 39.07 -15.69 6.94
C GLY A 31 38.76 -14.20 6.74
N VAL A 32 39.76 -13.33 6.86
CA VAL A 32 39.60 -11.88 6.63
C VAL A 32 39.25 -11.58 5.18
N LEU A 33 39.91 -12.23 4.21
CA LEU A 33 39.62 -12.06 2.79
C LEU A 33 38.20 -12.51 2.45
N VAL A 34 37.78 -13.68 2.94
CA VAL A 34 36.42 -14.19 2.73
C VAL A 34 35.38 -13.28 3.37
N TYR A 35 35.60 -12.83 4.61
CA TYR A 35 34.70 -11.91 5.30
C TYR A 35 34.55 -10.57 4.56
N SER A 36 35.66 -10.01 4.07
CA SER A 36 35.65 -8.75 3.32
C SER A 36 34.95 -8.88 1.97
N MET A 37 35.11 -10.01 1.27
CA MET A 37 34.46 -10.23 -0.04
C MET A 37 32.97 -10.56 0.09
N ALA A 38 32.59 -11.32 1.12
CA ALA A 38 31.21 -11.71 1.36
C ALA A 38 30.39 -10.53 1.94
N GLY A 39 30.88 -9.89 2.99
CA GLY A 39 30.13 -8.86 3.73
C GLY A 39 29.76 -7.64 2.86
N GLY A 40 30.73 -7.08 2.13
CA GLY A 40 30.51 -5.86 1.35
C GLY A 40 29.66 -6.03 0.09
N LYS A 41 29.57 -7.23 -0.48
CA LYS A 41 28.70 -7.53 -1.64
C LYS A 41 27.28 -7.87 -1.20
N LEU A 42 27.12 -8.64 -0.12
CA LEU A 42 25.82 -9.04 0.41
C LEU A 42 24.96 -7.84 0.82
N GLU A 43 25.53 -6.87 1.52
CA GLU A 43 24.79 -5.67 1.96
C GLU A 43 24.33 -4.80 0.79
N LYS A 44 25.19 -4.61 -0.22
CA LYS A 44 24.87 -3.84 -1.43
C LYS A 44 23.83 -4.54 -2.30
N GLU A 45 23.89 -5.88 -2.41
CA GLU A 45 22.88 -6.67 -3.13
C GLU A 45 21.53 -6.60 -2.43
N LEU A 46 21.50 -6.74 -1.10
CA LEU A 46 20.27 -6.65 -0.30
C LEU A 46 19.62 -5.27 -0.39
N LEU A 47 20.39 -4.19 -0.24
CA LEU A 47 19.88 -2.83 -0.38
C LEU A 47 19.38 -2.54 -1.81
N LYS A 48 20.09 -3.03 -2.83
CA LYS A 48 19.67 -2.89 -4.24
C LYS A 48 18.40 -3.68 -4.53
N LEU A 49 18.27 -4.89 -4.00
CA LEU A 49 17.07 -5.71 -4.14
C LEU A 49 15.88 -5.05 -3.44
N HIS A 50 16.08 -4.48 -2.26
CA HIS A 50 15.01 -3.76 -1.54
C HIS A 50 14.52 -2.54 -2.33
N ASN A 51 15.43 -1.71 -2.83
CA ASN A 51 15.09 -0.54 -3.63
C ASN A 51 14.37 -0.94 -4.94
N ASN A 52 14.84 -1.98 -5.61
CA ASN A 52 14.18 -2.49 -6.81
C ASN A 52 12.77 -3.03 -6.50
N GLN A 53 12.57 -3.68 -5.35
CA GLN A 53 11.24 -4.13 -4.93
C GLN A 53 10.30 -2.97 -4.63
N ILE A 54 10.78 -1.91 -3.98
CA ILE A 54 9.98 -0.70 -3.73
C ILE A 54 9.59 -0.06 -5.05
N GLU A 55 10.53 0.10 -5.97
CA GLU A 55 10.29 0.70 -7.28
C GLU A 55 9.27 -0.12 -8.08
N GLN A 56 9.44 -1.45 -8.14
CA GLN A 56 8.49 -2.34 -8.82
C GLN A 56 7.09 -2.29 -8.20
N ARG A 57 6.99 -2.21 -6.86
CA ARG A 57 5.71 -2.08 -6.16
C ARG A 57 5.05 -0.73 -6.44
N SER A 58 5.82 0.36 -6.40
CA SER A 58 5.34 1.70 -6.73
C SER A 58 4.82 1.77 -8.16
N GLN A 59 5.58 1.23 -9.13
CA GLN A 59 5.16 1.17 -10.52
C GLN A 59 3.88 0.35 -10.72
N ASN A 60 3.73 -0.76 -9.99
CA ASN A 60 2.51 -1.57 -10.06
C ASN A 60 1.30 -0.85 -9.46
N LEU A 61 1.46 -0.19 -8.31
CA LEU A 61 0.42 0.65 -7.71
C LEU A 61 0.02 1.79 -8.63
N ASN A 62 1.00 2.46 -9.26
CA ASN A 62 0.72 3.53 -10.20
C ASN A 62 -0.09 3.03 -11.41
N LYS A 63 0.23 1.86 -11.96
CA LYS A 63 -0.55 1.23 -13.03
C LYS A 63 -1.98 0.91 -12.59
N GLN A 64 -2.14 0.39 -11.37
CA GLN A 64 -3.46 0.08 -10.83
C GLN A 64 -4.31 1.34 -10.63
N LEU A 65 -3.73 2.42 -10.08
CA LEU A 65 -4.38 3.72 -9.91
C LEU A 65 -4.76 4.35 -11.26
N SER A 66 -3.85 4.31 -12.24
CA SER A 66 -4.13 4.83 -13.58
C SER A 66 -5.25 4.06 -14.29
N ASN A 67 -5.32 2.73 -14.10
CA ASN A 67 -6.44 1.95 -14.61
C ASN A 67 -7.77 2.32 -13.92
N LEU A 68 -7.76 2.55 -12.60
CA LEU A 68 -8.93 3.05 -11.87
C LEU A 68 -9.37 4.43 -12.37
N GLU A 69 -8.44 5.35 -12.58
CA GLU A 69 -8.72 6.68 -13.12
C GLU A 69 -9.33 6.60 -14.52
N MET A 70 -8.79 5.75 -15.39
CA MET A 70 -9.37 5.51 -16.71
C MET A 70 -10.79 4.94 -16.63
N MET A 71 -11.03 3.97 -15.75
CA MET A 71 -12.38 3.40 -15.52
C MET A 71 -13.35 4.44 -14.97
N LEU A 72 -12.94 5.25 -13.99
CA LEU A 72 -13.73 6.34 -13.43
C LEU A 72 -14.07 7.39 -14.48
N ALA A 73 -13.11 7.77 -15.33
CA ALA A 73 -13.37 8.68 -16.44
C ALA A 73 -14.43 8.10 -17.37
N HIS A 74 -14.30 6.83 -17.77
CA HIS A 74 -15.32 6.17 -18.60
C HIS A 74 -16.70 6.21 -17.94
N TRP A 75 -16.81 5.97 -16.64
CA TRP A 75 -18.07 6.03 -15.92
C TRP A 75 -18.65 7.44 -15.78
N ALA A 76 -17.81 8.45 -15.59
CA ALA A 76 -18.25 9.85 -15.53
C ALA A 76 -18.77 10.35 -16.89
N PHE A 77 -18.33 9.74 -18.00
CA PHE A 77 -18.80 10.04 -19.35
C PHE A 77 -19.90 9.09 -19.84
N ASP A 78 -20.15 7.96 -19.17
CA ASP A 78 -21.22 7.02 -19.53
C ASP A 78 -22.58 7.58 -19.13
N THR A 79 -23.58 7.34 -19.97
CA THR A 79 -24.90 7.99 -19.95
C THR A 79 -25.80 7.57 -18.77
N SER A 80 -25.33 6.66 -17.92
CA SER A 80 -26.07 6.17 -16.75
C SER A 80 -26.31 7.25 -15.69
N PHE A 81 -25.44 8.27 -15.61
CA PHE A 81 -25.50 9.38 -14.64
C PHE A 81 -25.72 10.74 -15.30
N ASP A 82 -26.64 10.79 -16.27
CA ASP A 82 -26.98 12.02 -16.98
C ASP A 82 -27.78 13.03 -16.12
N TYR A 83 -28.03 14.22 -16.69
CA TYR A 83 -28.81 15.28 -16.05
C TYR A 83 -30.27 14.88 -15.73
N SER A 84 -30.76 13.73 -16.21
CA SER A 84 -32.12 13.24 -15.91
C SER A 84 -32.31 12.76 -14.46
N LEU A 85 -31.21 12.73 -13.70
CA LEU A 85 -31.18 12.47 -12.27
C LEU A 85 -31.52 13.71 -11.42
N SER A 86 -31.41 14.93 -11.99
CA SER A 86 -31.79 16.16 -11.30
C SER A 86 -33.32 16.23 -11.14
N ASP A 87 -33.78 16.55 -9.93
CA ASP A 87 -35.21 16.71 -9.58
C ASP A 87 -36.11 15.47 -9.77
N ARG A 88 -35.53 14.26 -9.76
CA ARG A 88 -36.30 13.00 -9.84
C ARG A 88 -36.65 12.48 -8.44
N ASP A 89 -37.88 12.01 -8.26
CA ASP A 89 -38.32 11.31 -7.05
C ASP A 89 -37.92 9.83 -7.13
N PHE A 90 -36.73 9.51 -6.61
CA PHE A 90 -36.18 8.15 -6.58
C PHE A 90 -36.97 7.16 -5.71
N VAL A 91 -37.85 7.66 -4.83
CA VAL A 91 -38.75 6.81 -4.03
C VAL A 91 -39.88 6.28 -4.91
N ARG A 92 -40.36 7.10 -5.86
CA ARG A 92 -41.45 6.74 -6.77
C ARG A 92 -40.97 6.07 -8.05
N ASP A 93 -39.77 6.43 -8.52
CA ASP A 93 -39.16 5.85 -9.72
C ASP A 93 -38.28 4.65 -9.40
N PHE A 94 -38.93 3.53 -9.07
CA PHE A 94 -38.24 2.30 -8.67
C PHE A 94 -37.37 1.72 -9.78
N GLU A 95 -37.79 1.82 -11.04
CA GLU A 95 -37.02 1.30 -12.18
C GLU A 95 -35.67 2.01 -12.27
N LYS A 96 -35.66 3.34 -12.24
CA LYS A 96 -34.41 4.10 -12.31
C LYS A 96 -33.53 3.88 -11.09
N THR A 97 -34.12 3.84 -9.89
CA THR A 97 -33.41 3.55 -8.64
C THR A 97 -32.71 2.19 -8.70
N ARG A 98 -33.40 1.17 -9.24
CA ARG A 98 -32.84 -0.18 -9.41
C ARG A 98 -31.73 -0.21 -10.45
N ASP A 99 -31.89 0.50 -11.56
CA ASP A 99 -30.86 0.60 -12.60
C ASP A 99 -29.58 1.24 -12.06
N ILE A 100 -29.70 2.34 -11.30
CA ILE A 100 -28.55 2.98 -10.64
C ILE A 100 -27.86 2.01 -9.69
N THR A 101 -28.63 1.34 -8.83
CA THR A 101 -28.10 0.37 -7.85
C THR A 101 -27.33 -0.76 -8.55
N ASN A 102 -27.90 -1.34 -9.62
CA ASN A 102 -27.25 -2.40 -10.39
C ASN A 102 -25.96 -1.91 -11.04
N THR A 103 -25.97 -0.71 -11.62
CA THR A 103 -24.78 -0.10 -12.22
C THR A 103 -23.68 0.10 -11.18
N LEU A 104 -23.99 0.64 -10.00
CA LEU A 104 -23.02 0.81 -8.92
C LEU A 104 -22.46 -0.53 -8.42
N LEU A 105 -23.29 -1.58 -8.33
CA LEU A 105 -22.84 -2.93 -7.98
C LEU A 105 -21.89 -3.52 -9.03
N VAL A 106 -22.16 -3.33 -10.31
CA VAL A 106 -21.26 -3.75 -11.40
C VAL A 106 -19.93 -3.00 -11.33
N MET A 107 -19.97 -1.69 -11.07
CA MET A 107 -18.76 -0.88 -10.89
C MET A 107 -17.94 -1.35 -9.69
N GLN A 108 -18.59 -1.60 -8.55
CA GLN A 108 -17.94 -2.15 -7.36
C GLN A 108 -17.32 -3.54 -7.63
N GLY A 109 -18.02 -4.41 -8.36
CA GLY A 109 -17.55 -5.75 -8.72
C GLY A 109 -16.46 -5.79 -9.79
N SER A 110 -16.19 -4.69 -10.49
CA SER A 110 -15.28 -4.66 -11.64
C SER A 110 -13.79 -4.75 -11.28
N ASN A 111 -13.41 -4.39 -10.04
CA ASN A 111 -12.03 -4.39 -9.58
C ASN A 111 -11.96 -4.64 -8.06
N THR A 112 -11.10 -5.56 -7.63
CA THR A 112 -10.93 -5.94 -6.21
C THR A 112 -10.35 -4.83 -5.32
N MET A 113 -9.77 -3.77 -5.90
CA MET A 113 -9.30 -2.60 -5.16
C MET A 113 -10.43 -1.62 -4.82
N ILE A 114 -11.58 -1.72 -5.50
CA ILE A 114 -12.74 -0.89 -5.22
C ILE A 114 -13.50 -1.54 -4.08
N ARG A 115 -13.42 -0.95 -2.90
CA ARG A 115 -14.20 -1.43 -1.76
C ARG A 115 -15.68 -1.16 -1.99
N ASN A 116 -16.00 0.08 -2.36
CA ASN A 116 -17.35 0.57 -2.55
C ASN A 116 -17.42 1.62 -3.65
N VAL A 117 -18.61 1.81 -4.22
CA VAL A 117 -18.93 2.91 -5.14
C VAL A 117 -20.19 3.59 -4.63
N SER A 118 -20.16 4.92 -4.55
CA SER A 118 -21.30 5.71 -4.12
C SER A 118 -21.62 6.81 -5.11
N LEU A 119 -22.91 7.11 -5.28
CA LEU A 119 -23.39 8.27 -6.03
C LEU A 119 -24.08 9.23 -5.07
N TYR A 120 -23.54 10.44 -4.97
CA TYR A 120 -24.16 11.54 -4.25
C TYR A 120 -24.85 12.48 -5.24
N LEU A 121 -26.10 12.83 -4.97
CA LEU A 121 -26.87 13.79 -5.75
C LEU A 121 -27.25 14.97 -4.86
N HIS A 122 -26.72 16.14 -5.19
CA HIS A 122 -27.12 17.41 -4.60
C HIS A 122 -28.47 17.87 -5.18
N GLY A 123 -29.27 18.56 -4.37
CA GLY A 123 -30.57 19.11 -4.80
C GLY A 123 -31.49 19.43 -3.63
N SER A 124 -32.78 19.65 -3.93
CA SER A 124 -33.81 19.96 -2.92
C SER A 124 -33.97 18.85 -1.88
N GLN A 125 -33.65 17.60 -2.24
CA GLN A 125 -33.55 16.46 -1.34
C GLN A 125 -32.24 15.71 -1.65
N PRO A 126 -31.19 15.87 -0.84
CA PRO A 126 -29.93 15.15 -1.05
C PRO A 126 -30.10 13.64 -0.92
N VAL A 127 -29.50 12.90 -1.86
CA VAL A 127 -29.60 11.44 -1.93
C VAL A 127 -28.21 10.83 -2.02
N LEU A 128 -28.00 9.72 -1.32
CA LEU A 128 -26.82 8.88 -1.43
C LEU A 128 -27.22 7.48 -1.90
N PHE A 129 -26.63 7.03 -2.98
CA PHE A 129 -26.64 5.63 -3.35
C PHE A 129 -25.36 4.97 -2.86
N TYR A 130 -25.49 3.91 -2.07
CA TYR A 130 -24.36 3.12 -1.59
C TYR A 130 -24.73 1.65 -1.36
N PRO A 131 -24.63 0.82 -2.40
CA PRO A 131 -25.14 1.10 -3.74
C PRO A 131 -26.69 1.25 -3.76
N GLU A 132 -27.38 0.91 -2.67
CA GLU A 132 -28.82 1.09 -2.52
C GLU A 132 -29.18 2.55 -2.18
N TYR A 133 -30.42 2.94 -2.46
CA TYR A 133 -30.94 4.27 -2.18
C TYR A 133 -30.98 4.55 -0.67
N SER A 134 -30.45 5.71 -0.27
CA SER A 134 -30.56 6.26 1.07
C SER A 134 -30.82 7.76 1.03
N ALA A 135 -31.83 8.22 1.77
CA ALA A 135 -32.10 9.64 1.94
C ALA A 135 -31.10 10.24 2.94
N LEU A 136 -30.37 11.27 2.53
CA LEU A 136 -29.44 11.99 3.39
C LEU A 136 -30.18 13.11 4.14
N ASN A 137 -30.28 12.96 5.46
CA ASN A 137 -30.92 13.97 6.32
C ASN A 137 -29.91 14.66 7.26
N ASP A 138 -28.69 14.12 7.40
CA ASP A 138 -27.68 14.67 8.29
C ASP A 138 -26.91 15.80 7.60
N ALA A 139 -27.07 17.02 8.10
CA ALA A 139 -26.43 18.22 7.57
C ALA A 139 -24.89 18.14 7.60
N SER A 140 -24.29 17.44 8.56
CA SER A 140 -22.83 17.30 8.63
C SER A 140 -22.31 16.44 7.48
N VAL A 141 -23.01 15.35 7.17
CA VAL A 141 -22.69 14.44 6.07
C VAL A 141 -22.91 15.11 4.73
N ILE A 142 -24.03 15.82 4.57
CA ILE A 142 -24.32 16.62 3.37
C ILE A 142 -23.19 17.61 3.10
N SER A 143 -22.77 18.37 4.13
CA SER A 143 -21.67 19.34 3.98
C SER A 143 -20.33 18.68 3.64
N LEU A 144 -20.09 17.43 4.07
CA LEU A 144 -18.90 16.68 3.70
C LEU A 144 -18.92 16.32 2.21
N TYR A 145 -20.04 15.83 1.69
CA TYR A 145 -20.18 15.49 0.28
C TYR A 145 -20.24 16.73 -0.62
N ASP A 146 -20.87 17.82 -0.19
CA ASP A 146 -20.91 19.07 -0.96
C ASP A 146 -19.50 19.66 -1.14
N ARG A 147 -18.64 19.60 -0.11
CA ARG A 147 -17.23 20.01 -0.24
C ARG A 147 -16.48 19.24 -1.31
N LEU A 148 -16.86 17.98 -1.58
CA LEU A 148 -16.23 17.18 -2.63
C LEU A 148 -16.61 17.68 -4.04
N LEU A 149 -17.75 18.36 -4.18
CA LEU A 149 -18.21 18.94 -5.45
C LEU A 149 -17.57 20.32 -5.71
N ASP A 150 -17.25 21.07 -4.65
CA ASP A 150 -16.71 22.43 -4.74
C ASP A 150 -15.24 22.52 -5.21
N GLU A 151 -14.50 21.40 -5.24
CA GLU A 151 -13.07 21.41 -5.62
C GLU A 151 -12.81 21.77 -7.09
N GLY A 152 -13.84 21.93 -7.92
CA GLY A 152 -13.73 22.39 -9.32
C GLY A 152 -13.00 21.42 -10.26
N LYS A 153 -12.68 20.23 -9.78
CA LYS A 153 -12.05 19.15 -10.54
C LYS A 153 -13.07 18.05 -10.80
N THR A 154 -13.12 17.56 -12.03
CA THR A 154 -14.04 16.48 -12.43
C THR A 154 -13.63 15.11 -11.87
N THR A 155 -12.34 14.91 -11.55
CA THR A 155 -11.83 13.66 -10.98
C THR A 155 -10.58 13.97 -10.17
N TYR A 156 -10.50 13.46 -8.95
CA TYR A 156 -9.36 13.64 -8.06
C TYR A 156 -9.30 12.56 -6.98
N TRP A 157 -8.13 12.40 -6.37
CA TRP A 157 -7.92 11.53 -5.20
C TRP A 157 -7.90 12.36 -3.92
N THR A 158 -8.56 11.87 -2.87
CA THR A 158 -8.54 12.47 -1.53
C THR A 158 -8.30 11.39 -0.47
N GLN A 159 -7.78 11.79 0.69
CA GLN A 159 -7.49 10.88 1.81
C GLN A 159 -8.67 10.77 2.80
N LEU A 160 -9.81 11.36 2.47
CA LEU A 160 -11.02 11.30 3.29
C LEU A 160 -11.53 9.86 3.41
N THR A 161 -11.75 9.43 4.65
CA THR A 161 -12.42 8.16 4.94
C THR A 161 -13.93 8.40 4.94
N LEU A 162 -14.55 8.15 3.79
CA LEU A 162 -15.99 8.20 3.61
C LEU A 162 -16.55 6.82 3.96
N ASP A 163 -17.02 6.63 5.19
CA ASP A 163 -17.77 5.44 5.59
C ASP A 163 -19.26 5.82 5.76
N PRO A 164 -20.13 5.45 4.79
CA PRO A 164 -21.57 5.73 4.90
C PRO A 164 -22.25 4.97 6.05
N ASP A 165 -21.64 3.89 6.54
CA ASP A 165 -22.14 3.12 7.69
C ASP A 165 -21.70 3.76 9.03
N GLN A 166 -20.69 4.64 9.00
CA GLN A 166 -20.25 5.47 10.13
C GLN A 166 -19.98 6.92 9.68
N PRO A 167 -21.03 7.67 9.32
CA PRO A 167 -20.89 9.06 8.93
C PRO A 167 -20.34 9.88 10.10
N GLY A 168 -19.07 10.30 10.03
CA GLY A 168 -18.46 11.20 11.02
C GLY A 168 -17.17 10.72 11.69
N ASN A 169 -16.60 9.57 11.31
CA ASN A 169 -15.33 9.09 11.88
C ASN A 169 -14.08 9.41 11.03
N GLY A 170 -14.23 10.30 10.04
CA GLY A 170 -13.12 10.79 9.22
C GLY A 170 -12.39 11.92 9.92
N ASN A 171 -11.19 11.62 10.44
CA ASN A 171 -10.23 12.59 10.97
C ASN A 171 -9.79 13.61 9.92
#